data_AF-W7B9D2-F1
#
_entry.id   AF-W7B9D2-F1
#
_cell.length_a   1.000
_cell.length_b   1.000
_cell.length_c   1.000
_cell.angle_alpha   90.00
_cell.angle_beta   90.00
_cell.angle_gamma   90.00
#
_symmetry.space_group_name_H-M   'P 1'
#
loop_
_entity.id
_entity.type
_entity.pdbx_description
1 polymer ?
#
loop_
_entity_poly.entity_id
_entity_poly.type
_entity_poly.pdbx_seq_one_letter_code
_entity_poly.pdbx_strand_id
1 'polypeptide(L)'
;MLGGLQKIGKALMLPIAVLPAAGLLNRLGADDVFNVPFIHSGGAALFTFLSLLFAIGISIGLSKDNSGAAGLNGAIVFFILNFGVIGVNSSINMGVFAGFIAGLTAPILYNYMYDKKNLWKPRIFRWQTCSHYY
;
A
#
# COMPACT_ATOMS: atom_id res chain seq x y z
N MET A 1 -4.61 23.09 5.58
CA MET A 1 -5.38 22.09 4.79
C MET A 1 -4.62 21.55 3.56
N LEU A 2 -3.66 22.28 2.98
CA LEU A 2 -2.85 21.78 1.84
C LEU A 2 -1.94 20.57 2.15
N GLY A 3 -1.40 20.47 3.36
CA GLY A 3 -0.39 19.45 3.69
C GLY A 3 -0.91 18.00 3.68
N GLY A 4 -2.21 17.78 3.95
CA GLY A 4 -2.81 16.45 3.89
C GLY A 4 -2.93 15.92 2.46
N LEU A 5 -3.37 16.78 1.54
CA LEU A 5 -3.51 16.42 0.13
C LEU A 5 -2.15 16.23 -0.55
N GLN A 6 -1.13 17.01 -0.16
CA GLN A 6 0.25 16.82 -0.62
C GLN A 6 0.85 15.48 -0.16
N LYS A 7 0.54 15.02 1.06
CA LYS A 7 0.99 13.70 1.55
C LYS A 7 0.35 12.56 0.79
N ILE A 8 -0.95 12.65 0.50
CA ILE A 8 -1.67 11.67 -0.33
C ILE A 8 -1.05 11.61 -1.74
N GLY A 9 -0.79 12.76 -2.36
CA GLY A 9 -0.13 12.83 -3.67
C GLY A 9 1.26 12.20 -3.69
N LYS A 10 2.06 12.43 -2.63
CA LYS A 10 3.38 11.81 -2.48
C LYS A 10 3.30 10.29 -2.25
N ALA A 11 2.29 9.82 -1.53
CA ALA A 11 2.06 8.39 -1.27
C ALA A 11 1.64 7.64 -2.56
N LEU A 12 0.83 8.28 -3.42
CA LEU A 12 0.40 7.73 -4.72
C LEU A 12 1.54 7.65 -5.74
N MET A 13 2.66 8.35 -5.52
CA MET A 13 3.80 8.33 -6.42
C MET A 13 4.53 6.96 -6.40
N LEU A 14 4.54 6.26 -5.25
CA LEU A 14 5.24 4.98 -5.11
C LEU A 14 4.69 3.90 -6.07
N PRO A 15 3.37 3.63 -6.14
CA PRO A 15 2.85 2.64 -7.08
C PRO A 15 2.90 3.10 -8.55
N ILE A 16 2.65 4.39 -8.80
CA ILE A 16 2.62 4.95 -10.16
C ILE A 16 3.99 4.86 -10.84
N ALA A 17 5.09 4.98 -10.08
CA ALA A 17 6.44 4.87 -10.64
C ALA A 17 6.78 3.48 -11.21
N VAL A 18 6.07 2.42 -10.77
CA VAL A 18 6.35 1.03 -11.20
C VAL A 18 5.58 0.67 -12.48
N LEU A 19 4.49 1.39 -12.80
CA LEU A 19 3.64 1.12 -13.96
C LEU A 19 4.36 1.23 -15.33
N PRO A 20 5.25 2.21 -15.58
CA PRO A 20 5.99 2.28 -16.84
C PRO A 20 6.90 1.06 -17.05
N ALA A 21 7.57 0.61 -15.99
CA ALA A 21 8.40 -0.59 -16.04
C ALA A 21 7.56 -1.84 -16.31
N ALA A 22 6.39 -1.97 -15.67
CA ALA A 22 5.44 -3.06 -15.92
C ALA A 22 4.96 -3.09 -17.38
N GLY A 23 4.66 -1.92 -17.96
CA GLY A 23 4.24 -1.79 -19.35
C GLY A 23 5.33 -2.18 -20.34
N LEU A 24 6.57 -1.74 -20.10
CA LEU A 24 7.73 -2.16 -20.89
C LEU A 24 7.96 -3.67 -20.80
N LEU A 25 7.91 -4.23 -19.59
CA LEU A 25 8.11 -5.66 -19.37
C LEU A 25 7.04 -6.50 -20.09
N ASN A 26 5.78 -6.06 -20.02
CA ASN A 26 4.67 -6.71 -20.72
C ASN A 26 4.83 -6.66 -22.26
N ARG A 27 5.35 -5.54 -22.79
CA ARG A 27 5.57 -5.37 -24.24
C ARG A 27 6.79 -6.11 -24.76
N LEU A 28 7.88 -6.17 -23.99
CA LEU A 28 9.08 -6.94 -24.33
C LEU A 28 8.83 -8.46 -24.26
N GLY A 29 7.93 -8.92 -23.38
CA GLY A 29 7.56 -10.34 -23.29
C GLY A 29 6.58 -10.83 -24.35
N ALA A 30 6.00 -9.95 -25.16
CA ALA A 30 5.04 -10.34 -26.21
C ALA A 30 5.72 -11.16 -27.32
N ASP A 31 4.92 -12.00 -27.99
CA ASP A 31 5.35 -12.86 -29.12
C ASP A 31 6.07 -12.09 -30.24
N ASP A 32 5.81 -10.78 -30.32
CA ASP A 32 6.26 -9.88 -31.38
C ASP A 32 7.71 -9.35 -31.22
N VAL A 33 8.35 -9.53 -30.05
CA VAL A 33 9.66 -8.90 -29.76
C VAL A 33 10.72 -9.86 -29.23
N PHE A 34 10.42 -10.62 -28.17
CA PHE A 34 11.42 -11.49 -27.51
C PHE A 34 10.87 -12.90 -27.16
N ASN A 35 9.56 -13.15 -27.29
CA ASN A 35 8.89 -14.45 -27.05
C ASN A 35 9.39 -15.19 -25.79
N VAL A 36 9.52 -14.47 -24.68
CA VAL A 36 9.88 -15.05 -23.37
C VAL A 36 8.65 -14.98 -22.45
N PRO A 37 7.88 -16.08 -22.30
CA PRO A 37 6.64 -16.09 -21.52
C PRO A 37 6.83 -15.74 -20.03
N PHE A 38 8.04 -15.95 -19.49
CA PHE A 38 8.41 -15.54 -18.14
C PHE A 38 8.34 -14.02 -17.93
N ILE A 39 8.82 -13.24 -18.90
CA ILE A 39 8.86 -11.78 -18.81
C ILE A 39 7.45 -11.20 -18.94
N HIS A 40 6.64 -11.75 -19.85
CA HIS A 40 5.25 -11.36 -20.05
C HIS A 40 4.39 -11.59 -18.80
N SER A 41 4.46 -12.79 -18.21
CA SER A 41 3.72 -13.14 -16.99
C SER A 41 4.15 -12.32 -15.78
N GLY A 42 5.45 -12.00 -15.65
CA GLY A 42 5.95 -11.10 -14.60
C GLY A 42 5.41 -9.67 -14.72
N GLY A 43 5.36 -9.13 -15.94
CA GLY A 43 4.77 -7.80 -16.20
C GLY A 43 3.27 -7.75 -15.93
N ALA A 44 2.54 -8.79 -16.35
CA ALA A 44 1.10 -8.91 -16.12
C ALA A 44 0.74 -9.00 -14.62
N ALA A 45 1.58 -9.66 -13.81
CA ALA A 45 1.35 -9.80 -12.36
C ALA A 45 1.26 -8.44 -11.64
N LEU A 46 2.03 -7.43 -12.07
CA LEU A 46 1.99 -6.09 -11.48
C LEU A 46 0.64 -5.40 -11.69
N PHE A 47 -0.02 -5.65 -12.83
CA PHE A 47 -1.37 -5.14 -13.10
C PHE A 47 -2.43 -5.93 -12.33
N THR A 48 -2.26 -7.25 -12.20
CA THR A 48 -3.17 -8.11 -11.41
C THR A 48 -3.19 -7.74 -9.93
N PHE A 49 -2.03 -7.45 -9.34
CA PHE A 49 -1.90 -7.07 -7.93
C PHE A 49 -1.86 -5.54 -7.70
N LEU A 50 -2.23 -4.75 -8.70
CA LEU A 50 -2.13 -3.29 -8.64
C LEU A 50 -2.89 -2.70 -7.44
N SER A 51 -4.06 -3.27 -7.12
CA SER A 51 -4.85 -2.82 -5.98
C SER A 51 -4.13 -3.03 -4.64
N LEU A 52 -3.43 -4.15 -4.48
CA LEU A 52 -2.62 -4.44 -3.30
C LEU A 52 -1.43 -3.47 -3.20
N LEU A 53 -0.76 -3.19 -4.33
CA LEU A 53 0.33 -2.20 -4.38
C LEU A 53 -0.13 -0.81 -3.96
N PHE A 54 -1.32 -0.38 -4.39
CA PHE A 54 -1.92 0.87 -3.94
C PHE A 54 -2.23 0.87 -2.44
N ALA A 55 -2.80 -0.21 -1.90
CA ALA A 55 -3.09 -0.31 -0.48
C ALA A 55 -1.82 -0.16 0.39
N ILE A 56 -0.74 -0.84 0.00
CA ILE A 56 0.55 -0.79 0.71
C ILE A 56 1.20 0.60 0.55
N GLY A 57 1.26 1.12 -0.68
CA GLY A 57 1.92 2.39 -0.98
C GLY A 57 1.27 3.59 -0.29
N ILE A 58 -0.06 3.63 -0.28
CA ILE A 58 -0.81 4.70 0.41
C ILE A 58 -0.63 4.57 1.93
N SER A 59 -0.71 3.36 2.48
CA SER A 59 -0.58 3.14 3.92
C SER A 59 0.80 3.56 4.45
N ILE A 60 1.87 3.23 3.72
CA ILE A 60 3.24 3.68 4.06
C ILE A 60 3.33 5.21 3.96
N GLY A 61 2.92 5.80 2.84
CA GLY A 61 3.08 7.23 2.61
C GLY A 61 2.23 8.14 3.51
N LEU A 62 1.17 7.62 4.13
CA LEU A 62 0.33 8.34 5.09
C LEU A 62 0.69 8.08 6.57
N SER A 63 1.58 7.12 6.83
CA SER A 63 2.06 6.82 8.19
C SER A 63 3.01 7.91 8.73
N LYS A 64 2.98 8.15 10.04
CA LYS A 64 3.83 9.18 10.68
C LYS A 64 5.31 8.81 10.72
N ASP A 65 5.61 7.52 10.83
CA ASP A 65 6.94 6.96 11.04
C ASP A 65 7.51 6.27 9.79
N ASN A 66 6.73 6.22 8.69
CA ASN A 66 7.12 5.57 7.44
C ASN A 66 7.55 4.09 7.63
N SER A 67 7.03 3.46 8.68
CA SER A 67 7.41 2.10 9.08
C SER A 67 6.79 1.06 8.15
N GLY A 68 7.55 0.00 7.86
CA GLY A 68 7.04 -1.16 7.09
C GLY A 68 5.81 -1.82 7.73
N ALA A 69 5.63 -1.66 9.05
CA ALA A 69 4.43 -2.10 9.76
C ALA A 69 3.14 -1.42 9.28
N ALA A 70 3.21 -0.15 8.87
CA ALA A 70 2.06 0.54 8.28
C ALA A 70 1.69 -0.05 6.90
N GLY A 71 2.69 -0.42 6.11
CA GLY A 71 2.47 -1.11 4.82
C GLY A 71 1.79 -2.47 4.98
N LEU A 72 2.23 -3.25 5.97
CA LEU A 72 1.61 -4.55 6.29
C LEU A 72 0.14 -4.39 6.71
N ASN A 73 -0.19 -3.36 7.52
CA ASN A 73 -1.57 -3.06 7.88
C ASN A 73 -2.44 -2.75 6.64
N GLY A 74 -1.90 -2.00 5.67
CA GLY A 74 -2.58 -1.71 4.41
C GLY A 74 -2.93 -2.97 3.62
N ALA A 75 -2.01 -3.94 3.55
CA ALA A 75 -2.25 -5.23 2.90
C ALA A 75 -3.36 -6.03 3.62
N ILE A 76 -3.34 -6.08 4.95
CA ILE A 76 -4.35 -6.79 5.75
C ILE A 76 -5.74 -6.21 5.53
N VAL A 77 -5.88 -4.88 5.59
CA VAL A 77 -7.17 -4.20 5.36
C VAL A 77 -7.68 -4.43 3.93
N PHE A 78 -6.79 -4.49 2.94
CA PHE A 78 -7.18 -4.84 1.57
C PHE A 78 -7.74 -6.26 1.48
N PHE A 79 -7.11 -7.26 2.11
CA PHE A 79 -7.65 -8.62 2.12
C PHE A 79 -9.01 -8.69 2.81
N ILE A 80 -9.19 -8.02 3.94
CA ILE A 80 -10.47 -7.97 4.65
C ILE A 80 -11.57 -7.38 3.75
N LEU A 81 -11.28 -6.29 3.03
CA LEU A 81 -12.22 -5.69 2.10
C LEU A 81 -12.51 -6.58 0.89
N ASN A 82 -11.49 -7.26 0.37
CA ASN A 82 -11.62 -8.15 -0.79
C ASN A 82 -12.53 -9.35 -0.46
N PHE A 83 -12.22 -10.07 0.63
CA PHE A 83 -13.04 -11.20 1.08
C PHE A 83 -14.42 -10.76 1.59
N GLY A 84 -14.50 -9.59 2.23
CA GLY A 84 -15.78 -9.03 2.70
C GLY A 84 -16.76 -8.76 1.56
N VAL A 85 -16.28 -8.24 0.43
CA VAL A 85 -17.16 -7.98 -0.73
C VAL A 85 -17.55 -9.23 -1.49
N ILE A 86 -16.64 -10.22 -1.61
CA ILE A 86 -16.98 -11.53 -2.16
C ILE A 86 -18.11 -12.19 -1.34
N GLY A 87 -18.12 -11.99 -0.02
CA GLY A 87 -19.17 -12.51 0.88
C GLY A 87 -20.55 -11.87 0.70
N VAL A 88 -20.63 -10.65 0.14
CA VAL A 88 -21.90 -9.93 -0.09
C VAL A 88 -22.40 -10.13 -1.52
N ASN A 89 -21.50 -10.04 -2.51
CA ASN A 89 -21.84 -10.27 -3.91
C ASN A 89 -20.60 -10.71 -4.70
N SER A 90 -20.64 -11.95 -5.21
CA SER A 90 -19.55 -12.58 -5.95
C SER A 90 -19.25 -11.96 -7.32
N SER A 91 -20.11 -11.07 -7.83
CA SER A 91 -19.91 -10.39 -9.12
C SER A 91 -19.26 -9.01 -9.00
N ILE A 92 -19.09 -8.47 -7.79
CA ILE A 92 -18.53 -7.13 -7.60
C ILE A 92 -17.00 -7.20 -7.54
N ASN A 93 -16.34 -6.73 -8.58
CA ASN A 93 -14.89 -6.51 -8.60
C ASN A 93 -14.58 -5.03 -8.36
N MET A 94 -14.10 -4.69 -7.17
CA MET A 94 -13.73 -3.31 -6.80
C MET A 94 -12.33 -2.90 -7.27
N GLY A 95 -11.61 -3.75 -8.00
CA GLY A 95 -10.31 -3.45 -8.62
C GLY A 95 -9.39 -2.61 -7.73
N VAL A 96 -8.78 -1.57 -8.30
CA VAL A 96 -7.88 -0.61 -7.63
C VAL A 96 -8.60 0.25 -6.57
N PHE A 97 -9.91 0.43 -6.70
CA PHE A 97 -10.70 1.25 -5.78
C PHE A 97 -10.73 0.66 -4.37
N ALA A 98 -10.80 -0.67 -4.26
CA ALA A 98 -10.66 -1.37 -2.97
C ALA A 98 -9.32 -1.07 -2.29
N GLY A 99 -8.23 -1.09 -3.06
CA GLY A 99 -6.89 -0.78 -2.57
C GLY A 99 -6.75 0.66 -2.10
N PHE A 100 -7.41 1.60 -2.77
CA PHE A 100 -7.42 3.00 -2.36
C PHE A 100 -8.16 3.21 -1.03
N ILE A 101 -9.34 2.62 -0.86
CA ILE A 101 -10.11 2.70 0.40
C ILE A 101 -9.35 2.01 1.54
N ALA A 102 -8.80 0.83 1.29
CA ALA A 102 -7.97 0.10 2.25
C ALA A 102 -6.76 0.93 2.68
N GLY A 103 -6.08 1.52 1.69
CA GLY A 103 -4.88 2.32 1.88
C GLY A 103 -5.11 3.64 2.63
N LEU A 104 -6.32 4.22 2.57
CA LEU A 104 -6.67 5.41 3.35
C LEU A 104 -7.11 5.07 4.78
N THR A 105 -7.84 3.96 4.96
CA THR A 105 -8.38 3.57 6.28
C THR A 105 -7.33 2.96 7.20
N ALA A 106 -6.42 2.14 6.67
CA ALA A 106 -5.34 1.50 7.43
C ALA A 106 -4.40 2.48 8.17
N PRO A 107 -3.86 3.54 7.55
CA PRO A 107 -2.94 4.46 8.22
C PRO A 107 -3.65 5.36 9.24
N ILE A 108 -4.95 5.63 9.10
CA ILE A 108 -5.70 6.37 10.13
C ILE A 108 -5.72 5.56 11.42
N LEU A 109 -6.05 4.26 11.32
CA LEU A 109 -6.05 3.36 12.48
C LEU A 109 -4.64 3.20 13.06
N TYR A 110 -3.63 3.04 12.21
CA TYR A 110 -2.23 2.92 12.65
C TYR A 110 -1.75 4.18 13.39
N ASN A 111 -2.01 5.37 12.84
CA ASN A 111 -1.63 6.64 13.45
C ASN A 111 -2.34 6.88 14.79
N TYR A 112 -3.58 6.41 14.95
CA TYR A 112 -4.29 6.45 16.23
C TYR A 112 -3.64 5.53 17.29
N MET A 113 -3.28 4.30 16.92
CA MET A 113 -2.62 3.37 17.84
C MET A 113 -1.20 3.82 18.21
N TYR A 114 -0.48 4.41 17.26
CA TYR A 114 0.86 4.95 17.49
C TYR A 114 0.85 6.08 18.53
N ASP A 115 -0.17 6.94 18.49
CA ASP A 115 -0.30 8.07 19.42
C ASP A 115 -0.62 7.60 20.86
N LYS A 116 -1.52 6.62 21.01
CA LYS A 116 -1.87 6.00 22.29
C LYS A 116 -0.67 5.33 22.97
N LYS A 117 0.22 4.71 22.20
CA LYS A 117 1.46 4.09 22.71
C LYS A 117 2.38 5.11 23.40
N ASN A 118 2.45 6.34 22.88
CA ASN A 118 3.26 7.41 23.47
C ASN A 118 2.62 8.03 24.74
N LEU A 119 1.30 7.98 24.84
CA LEU A 119 0.52 8.47 25.98
C LEU A 119 0.56 7.53 27.18
N TRP A 120 0.49 6.21 26.98
CA TRP A 120 0.46 5.21 28.06
C TRP A 120 1.83 4.87 28.65
N LYS A 121 2.92 5.39 28.08
CA LYS A 121 4.27 5.16 28.60
C LYS A 121 4.53 6.05 29.82
N PRO A 122 4.71 5.51 31.04
CA PRO A 122 5.10 6.32 32.19
C PRO A 122 6.40 7.07 31.88
N ARG A 123 6.54 8.29 32.41
CA ARG A 123 7.63 9.25 32.07
C ARG A 123 9.04 8.65 32.14
N ILE A 124 9.24 7.60 32.94
CA ILE A 124 10.51 6.88 33.11
C ILE A 124 10.94 6.10 31.84
N PHE A 125 9.99 5.61 31.04
CA PHE A 125 10.27 4.75 29.88
C PHE A 125 10.38 5.51 28.55
N ARG A 126 10.18 6.84 28.55
CA ARG A 126 10.20 7.67 27.32
C ARG A 126 11.58 7.75 26.66
N TRP A 127 12.65 7.52 27.42
CA TRP A 127 14.05 7.57 26.94
C TRP A 127 14.47 6.37 26.08
N GLN A 128 13.86 5.20 26.22
CA GLN A 128 14.25 3.99 25.47
C GLN A 128 13.86 4.00 23.98
N THR A 129 12.96 4.88 23.55
CA THR A 129 12.53 4.95 22.13
C THR A 129 13.25 6.03 21.33
N CYS A 130 14.05 6.89 21.97
CA CYS A 130 14.92 7.83 21.25
C CYS A 130 16.20 7.18 20.70
N SER A 131 16.54 5.94 21.06
CA SER A 131 17.74 5.26 20.54
C SER A 131 17.49 4.32 19.34
N HIS A 132 16.32 4.40 18.72
CA HIS A 132 16.00 3.65 17.48
C HIS A 132 15.71 4.58 16.29
N TYR A 133 16.10 5.85 16.40
CA TYR A 133 16.09 6.82 15.31
C TYR A 133 17.51 7.34 15.03
N TYR A 134 18.46 6.40 14.90
CA TYR A 134 19.67 6.56 14.08
C TYR A 134 19.68 5.41 13.07
#